data_AF-A0A933NDQ2-F1
#
_entry.id   AF-A0A933NDQ2-F1
#
_cell.length_a   1.000
_cell.length_b   1.000
_cell.length_c   1.000
_cell.angle_alpha   90.00
_cell.angle_beta   90.00
_cell.angle_gamma   90.00
#
_symmetry.space_group_name_H-M   'P 1'
#
loop_
_entity.id
_entity.type
_entity.pdbx_description
1 polymer ?
#
loop_
_entity_poly.entity_id
_entity_poly.type
_entity_poly.pdbx_seq_one_letter_code
_entity_poly.pdbx_strand_id
1 'polypeptide(L)'
;MMRISSSSRQPAALQGTEGASVAREPSQTSTTGLEIPPQRVEHPVVDTHTTRHPLEAMWSYAQKASPVAAVVLGTTLLFCGCATKPLPGGVAPNVAIVKSWSQGQAGNCVTVASLKAAQTVFPELAGTNGVLAACSEDAAGFDIVMRDGFACRVTKDEVKVAGRESGFNVWSKDKSKNAVLLYAACAKRAQVEGNDSAGPNEMDFKKACRSLNDGEWEEEGLSRLGLAALCRSIEIGDAKKYSAVVVCNGTHAWFVTGGYGDTYGMIRELGKERWNAYSATALLTPEQAAANPKAEPVFAPLPPPSPNIPHNF
;
A
#
# COMPACT_ATOMS: atom_id res chain seq x y z
N MET A 1 -19.24 53.02 12.53
CA MET A 1 -19.90 53.70 11.40
C MET A 1 -18.84 53.98 10.34
N MET A 2 -18.66 53.07 9.38
CA MET A 2 -18.01 53.35 8.08
C MET A 2 -18.21 52.11 7.20
N ARG A 3 -19.04 52.27 6.16
CA ARG A 3 -19.19 51.35 5.03
C ARG A 3 -18.11 51.69 4.02
N ILE A 4 -17.45 50.70 3.43
CA ILE A 4 -17.01 50.78 2.03
C ILE A 4 -17.31 49.43 1.37
N SER A 5 -17.88 49.55 0.18
CA SER A 5 -18.60 48.55 -0.60
C SER A 5 -17.70 47.95 -1.69
N SER A 6 -17.97 46.67 -2.00
CA SER A 6 -18.00 46.02 -3.32
C SER A 6 -17.04 46.44 -4.42
N SER A 7 -16.33 45.45 -4.99
CA SER A 7 -16.05 45.41 -6.42
C SER A 7 -16.07 43.97 -6.94
N SER A 8 -17.19 43.62 -7.55
CA SER A 8 -17.42 42.50 -8.46
C SER A 8 -16.73 42.72 -9.81
N ARG A 9 -15.97 41.75 -10.33
CA ARG A 9 -15.64 41.66 -11.77
C ARG A 9 -15.46 40.21 -12.24
N GLN A 10 -16.49 39.70 -12.88
CA GLN A 10 -16.48 38.90 -14.12
C GLN A 10 -17.79 39.30 -14.87
N PRO A 11 -17.96 39.12 -16.20
CA PRO A 11 -17.29 38.17 -17.09
C PRO A 11 -16.89 38.76 -18.47
N ALA A 12 -16.23 37.97 -19.32
CA ALA A 12 -16.30 38.14 -20.76
C ALA A 12 -16.24 36.76 -21.46
N ALA A 13 -17.30 36.47 -22.21
CA ALA A 13 -17.48 35.32 -23.05
C ALA A 13 -16.76 35.49 -24.40
N LEU A 14 -16.32 34.39 -24.99
CA LEU A 14 -16.10 34.26 -26.43
C LEU A 14 -16.84 33.02 -26.93
N GLN A 15 -17.88 33.29 -27.72
CA GLN A 15 -18.42 32.43 -28.77
C GLN A 15 -17.28 32.16 -29.78
N GLY A 16 -17.13 31.07 -30.53
CA GLY A 16 -18.02 30.00 -30.95
C GLY A 16 -17.64 29.69 -32.40
N THR A 17 -17.35 28.44 -32.76
CA THR A 17 -17.38 27.99 -34.16
C THR A 17 -17.79 26.52 -34.24
N GLU A 18 -18.82 26.30 -35.04
CA GLU A 18 -19.43 25.04 -35.45
C GLU A 18 -18.48 24.14 -36.26
N GLY A 19 -18.74 22.83 -36.29
CA GLY A 19 -17.98 21.89 -37.11
C GLY A 19 -18.49 20.44 -37.05
N ALA A 20 -19.64 20.22 -37.67
CA ALA A 20 -20.19 19.01 -38.32
C ALA A 20 -19.75 17.58 -37.91
N SER A 21 -20.77 16.77 -37.66
CA SER A 21 -20.80 15.31 -37.58
C SER A 21 -20.38 14.59 -38.86
N VAL A 22 -19.66 13.46 -38.75
CA VAL A 22 -19.82 12.31 -39.66
C VAL A 22 -19.64 11.01 -38.86
N ALA A 23 -20.71 10.23 -38.79
CA ALA A 23 -20.70 8.84 -38.37
C ALA A 23 -20.05 7.95 -39.45
N ARG A 24 -19.27 6.96 -39.04
CA ARG A 24 -18.88 5.83 -39.91
C ARG A 24 -19.07 4.52 -39.16
N GLU A 25 -20.08 3.78 -39.60
CA GLU A 25 -20.34 2.38 -39.29
C GLU A 25 -19.43 1.43 -40.08
N PRO A 26 -19.37 0.14 -39.71
CA PRO A 26 -18.25 -0.75 -39.99
C PRO A 26 -18.36 -1.45 -41.36
N SER A 27 -17.25 -1.55 -42.07
CA SER A 27 -17.15 -2.37 -43.28
C SER A 27 -16.84 -3.83 -42.92
N GLN A 28 -17.83 -4.68 -43.17
CA GLN A 28 -17.68 -6.12 -43.35
C GLN A 28 -16.94 -6.39 -44.66
N THR A 29 -15.95 -7.28 -44.64
CA THR A 29 -15.47 -7.96 -45.84
C THR A 29 -15.42 -9.45 -45.56
N SER A 30 -16.32 -10.17 -46.22
CA SER A 30 -16.32 -11.62 -46.38
C SER A 30 -15.18 -12.03 -47.32
N THR A 31 -14.39 -13.02 -46.92
CA THR A 31 -13.63 -13.85 -47.85
C THR A 31 -14.02 -15.30 -47.65
N THR A 32 -14.21 -15.94 -48.80
CA THR A 32 -14.76 -17.24 -49.10
C THR A 32 -13.98 -18.41 -48.51
N GLY A 33 -14.70 -19.48 -48.21
CA GLY A 33 -14.20 -20.69 -47.57
C GLY A 33 -13.43 -21.63 -48.50
N LEU A 34 -12.57 -22.41 -47.86
CA LEU A 34 -12.05 -23.69 -48.33
C LEU A 34 -12.07 -24.59 -47.09
N GLU A 35 -13.09 -25.45 -47.01
CA GLU A 35 -13.26 -26.45 -45.95
C GLU A 35 -12.24 -27.59 -46.13
N ILE A 36 -11.47 -27.88 -45.09
CA ILE A 36 -10.66 -29.09 -44.95
C ILE A 36 -11.23 -29.85 -43.73
N PRO A 37 -11.58 -31.14 -43.85
CA PRO A 37 -12.21 -31.89 -42.77
C PRO A 37 -11.24 -32.12 -41.59
N PRO A 38 -11.72 -32.09 -40.33
CA PRO A 38 -10.87 -32.23 -39.16
C PRO A 38 -10.36 -33.68 -39.01
N GLN A 39 -9.04 -33.83 -38.93
CA GLN A 39 -8.41 -35.07 -38.50
C GLN A 39 -8.56 -35.23 -36.98
N ARG A 40 -9.18 -36.34 -36.58
CA ARG A 40 -9.34 -36.78 -35.20
C ARG A 40 -7.99 -37.26 -34.66
N VAL A 41 -7.33 -36.44 -33.87
CA VAL A 41 -6.19 -36.86 -33.05
C VAL A 41 -6.73 -37.26 -31.68
N GLU A 42 -6.66 -38.54 -31.36
CA GLU A 42 -7.00 -39.07 -30.04
C GLU A 42 -5.92 -38.63 -29.04
N HIS A 43 -6.30 -37.76 -28.10
CA HIS A 43 -5.47 -37.46 -26.93
C HIS A 43 -5.83 -38.43 -25.79
N PRO A 44 -4.82 -38.99 -25.09
CA PRO A 44 -5.08 -39.86 -23.95
C PRO A 44 -5.78 -39.08 -22.83
N VAL A 45 -6.85 -39.68 -22.31
CA VAL A 45 -7.58 -39.22 -21.13
C VAL A 45 -6.62 -39.25 -19.94
N VAL A 46 -6.28 -38.07 -19.41
CA VAL A 46 -5.55 -37.92 -18.16
C VAL A 46 -6.58 -37.74 -17.04
N ASP A 47 -6.61 -38.70 -16.12
CA ASP A 47 -7.41 -38.66 -14.90
C ASP A 47 -7.14 -37.37 -14.10
N THR A 48 -8.20 -36.60 -13.84
CA THR A 48 -8.15 -35.29 -13.17
C THR A 48 -8.42 -35.41 -11.66
N HIS A 49 -7.79 -36.37 -10.99
CA HIS A 49 -7.78 -36.39 -9.53
C HIS A 49 -6.36 -36.38 -8.97
N THR A 50 -6.08 -35.33 -8.19
CA THR A 50 -4.91 -35.11 -7.31
C THR A 50 -3.70 -34.38 -7.91
N THR A 51 -3.84 -33.10 -8.25
CA THR A 51 -2.69 -32.19 -8.35
C THR A 51 -2.20 -31.82 -6.94
N ARG A 52 -1.26 -32.61 -6.40
CA ARG A 52 -0.45 -32.15 -5.26
C ARG A 52 0.41 -30.97 -5.70
N HIS A 53 0.48 -29.95 -4.85
CA HIS A 53 1.28 -28.75 -5.07
C HIS A 53 2.77 -29.14 -5.30
N PRO A 54 3.50 -28.52 -6.24
CA PRO A 54 4.89 -28.90 -6.57
C PRO A 54 5.85 -28.89 -5.35
N LEU A 55 5.51 -28.13 -4.30
CA LEU A 55 6.27 -28.13 -3.03
C LEU A 55 6.10 -29.42 -2.20
N GLU A 56 4.95 -30.10 -2.26
CA GLU A 56 4.75 -31.35 -1.52
C GLU A 56 5.45 -32.55 -2.17
N ALA A 57 5.54 -32.55 -3.50
CA ALA A 57 6.33 -33.54 -4.24
C ALA A 57 7.84 -33.42 -3.92
N MET A 58 8.32 -32.19 -3.73
CA MET A 58 9.70 -31.92 -3.33
C MET A 58 9.99 -32.37 -1.88
N TRP A 59 9.04 -32.20 -0.96
CA TRP A 59 9.20 -32.63 0.43
C TRP A 59 9.26 -34.17 0.58
N SER A 60 8.44 -34.89 -0.19
CA SER A 60 8.47 -36.36 -0.26
C SER A 60 9.80 -36.90 -0.80
N TYR A 61 10.48 -36.14 -1.68
CA TYR A 61 11.78 -36.55 -2.24
C TYR A 61 12.93 -36.28 -1.28
N ALA A 62 12.89 -35.18 -0.52
CA ALA A 62 13.91 -34.82 0.47
C ALA A 62 13.97 -35.80 1.65
N GLN A 63 12.84 -36.41 2.03
CA GLN A 63 12.79 -37.42 3.10
C GLN A 63 13.36 -38.79 2.70
N LYS A 64 13.57 -39.05 1.41
CA LYS A 64 14.04 -40.34 0.88
C LYS A 64 15.48 -40.32 0.39
N ALA A 65 16.15 -39.17 0.41
CA ALA A 65 17.50 -39.03 -0.10
C ALA A 65 18.55 -39.33 1.00
N SER A 66 19.59 -40.09 0.64
CA SER A 66 20.75 -40.35 1.50
C SER A 66 21.38 -39.06 2.02
N PRO A 67 21.95 -39.03 3.24
CA PRO A 67 22.54 -37.82 3.85
C PRO A 67 23.60 -37.11 2.99
N VAL A 68 24.17 -37.78 1.97
CA VAL A 68 25.11 -37.17 1.02
C VAL A 68 24.40 -36.30 -0.04
N ALA A 69 23.16 -36.62 -0.42
CA ALA A 69 22.38 -35.83 -1.38
C ALA A 69 21.81 -34.53 -0.74
N ALA A 70 21.60 -34.51 0.58
CA ALA A 70 21.17 -33.33 1.31
C ALA A 70 22.22 -32.20 1.30
N VAL A 71 23.51 -32.54 1.23
CA VAL A 71 24.60 -31.55 1.15
C VAL A 71 24.71 -30.92 -0.24
N VAL A 72 24.42 -31.67 -1.31
CA VAL A 72 24.45 -31.16 -2.69
C VAL A 72 23.19 -30.34 -3.02
N LEU A 73 22.01 -30.72 -2.49
CA LEU A 73 20.79 -29.90 -2.59
C LEU A 73 20.82 -28.67 -1.65
N GLY A 74 21.49 -28.76 -0.50
CA GLY A 74 21.67 -27.63 0.42
C GLY A 74 22.54 -26.50 -0.14
N THR A 75 23.38 -26.79 -1.14
CA THR A 75 24.28 -25.81 -1.77
C THR A 75 23.72 -25.23 -3.07
N THR A 76 22.63 -25.80 -3.62
CA THR A 76 22.05 -25.39 -4.92
C THR A 76 20.71 -24.63 -4.79
N LEU A 77 20.24 -24.38 -3.56
CA LEU A 77 19.06 -23.55 -3.25
C LEU A 77 19.41 -22.11 -2.85
N LEU A 78 20.58 -21.59 -3.26
CA LEU A 78 21.04 -20.22 -2.96
C LEU A 78 21.07 -19.27 -4.17
N PHE A 79 20.43 -19.64 -5.29
CA PHE A 79 20.37 -18.80 -6.49
C PHE A 79 18.93 -18.65 -7.01
N CYS A 80 18.05 -18.02 -6.22
CA CYS A 80 16.92 -17.25 -6.77
C CYS A 80 16.41 -16.25 -5.74
N GLY A 81 17.26 -15.29 -5.38
CA GLY A 81 16.89 -14.18 -4.54
C GLY A 81 17.97 -13.13 -4.68
N CYS A 82 17.75 -12.14 -5.55
CA CYS A 82 18.58 -10.96 -5.59
C CYS A 82 18.40 -10.22 -4.26
N ALA A 83 19.13 -10.66 -3.22
CA ALA A 83 19.18 -10.06 -1.91
C ALA A 83 20.08 -8.84 -2.04
N THR A 84 19.46 -7.67 -2.09
CA THR A 84 20.17 -6.40 -2.09
C THR A 84 20.94 -6.30 -0.77
N LYS A 85 22.27 -6.20 -0.85
CA LYS A 85 23.12 -6.15 0.35
C LYS A 85 22.88 -4.83 1.12
N PRO A 86 23.10 -4.81 2.45
CA PRO A 86 23.10 -3.55 3.19
C PRO A 86 24.12 -2.56 2.61
N LEU A 87 23.77 -1.27 2.59
CA LEU A 87 24.74 -0.21 2.29
C LEU A 87 25.79 -0.11 3.42
N PRO A 88 26.99 0.43 3.16
CA PRO A 88 28.00 0.61 4.20
C PRO A 88 27.46 1.40 5.42
N GLY A 89 27.49 0.75 6.59
CA GLY A 89 26.97 1.28 7.86
C GLY A 89 25.45 1.33 7.94
N GLY A 90 24.73 0.64 7.06
CA GLY A 90 23.28 0.56 7.03
C GLY A 90 22.73 -0.81 7.44
N VAL A 91 21.41 -0.87 7.62
CA VAL A 91 20.68 -2.10 7.91
C VAL A 91 20.29 -2.83 6.61
N ALA A 92 19.95 -4.11 6.71
CA ALA A 92 19.49 -4.89 5.56
C ALA A 92 18.14 -4.36 5.04
N PRO A 93 17.96 -4.20 3.72
CA PRO A 93 16.70 -3.78 3.14
C PRO A 93 15.65 -4.90 3.18
N ASN A 94 14.40 -4.55 3.43
CA ASN A 94 13.27 -5.47 3.30
C ASN A 94 12.84 -5.59 1.83
N VAL A 95 13.57 -6.39 1.05
CA VAL A 95 13.27 -6.58 -0.38
C VAL A 95 11.92 -7.29 -0.60
N ALA A 96 11.51 -8.13 0.36
CA ALA A 96 10.29 -8.91 0.27
C ALA A 96 9.04 -8.01 0.23
N ILE A 97 8.97 -6.99 1.10
CA ILE A 97 7.83 -6.06 1.09
C ILE A 97 7.80 -5.21 -0.18
N VAL A 98 8.96 -4.76 -0.67
CA VAL A 98 9.07 -3.97 -1.91
C VAL A 98 8.49 -4.75 -3.09
N LYS A 99 8.86 -6.03 -3.22
CA LYS A 99 8.43 -6.91 -4.32
C LYS A 99 7.05 -7.55 -4.13
N SER A 100 6.38 -7.32 -3.01
CA SER A 100 5.11 -8.01 -2.69
C SER A 100 3.89 -7.34 -3.31
N TRP A 101 3.88 -6.01 -3.36
CA TRP A 101 2.84 -5.18 -3.95
C TRP A 101 3.41 -3.78 -4.17
N SER A 102 2.79 -2.92 -4.97
CA SER A 102 3.22 -1.54 -5.15
C SER A 102 2.05 -0.62 -5.50
N GLN A 103 2.32 0.67 -5.53
CA GLN A 103 1.40 1.67 -6.07
C GLN A 103 1.08 1.33 -7.53
N GLY A 104 -0.21 1.33 -7.90
CA GLY A 104 -0.65 1.15 -9.29
C GLY A 104 -1.45 2.33 -9.85
N GLN A 105 -1.76 3.33 -9.04
CA GLN A 105 -2.40 4.59 -9.47
C GLN A 105 -1.70 5.79 -8.84
N ALA A 106 -1.76 6.96 -9.47
CA ALA A 106 -1.20 8.18 -8.92
C ALA A 106 -1.97 8.65 -7.66
N GLY A 107 -1.30 9.45 -6.82
CA GLY A 107 -1.93 10.20 -5.71
C GLY A 107 -1.94 9.53 -4.34
N ASN A 108 -1.83 8.19 -4.24
CA ASN A 108 -1.78 7.49 -2.94
C ASN A 108 -0.38 7.11 -2.46
N CYS A 109 0.65 7.81 -2.95
CA CYS A 109 2.04 7.46 -2.67
C CYS A 109 2.40 7.52 -1.16
N VAL A 110 1.87 8.49 -0.42
CA VAL A 110 2.07 8.61 1.04
C VAL A 110 1.46 7.42 1.76
N THR A 111 0.19 7.10 1.50
CA THR A 111 -0.46 5.90 2.04
C THR A 111 0.35 4.64 1.69
N VAL A 112 0.74 4.43 0.43
CA VAL A 112 1.53 3.25 0.02
C VAL A 112 2.84 3.16 0.79
N ALA A 113 3.58 4.26 0.89
CA ALA A 113 4.85 4.32 1.60
C ALA A 113 4.68 3.99 3.09
N SER A 114 3.62 4.54 3.70
CA SER A 114 3.27 4.36 5.10
C SER A 114 2.86 2.91 5.42
N LEU A 115 2.02 2.30 4.58
CA LEU A 115 1.63 0.89 4.73
C LEU A 115 2.84 -0.05 4.64
N LYS A 116 3.76 0.19 3.71
CA LYS A 116 4.98 -0.61 3.58
C LYS A 116 5.93 -0.43 4.75
N ALA A 117 6.06 0.80 5.25
CA ALA A 117 6.82 1.08 6.46
C ALA A 117 6.22 0.31 7.65
N ALA A 118 4.90 0.41 7.84
CA ALA A 118 4.19 -0.30 8.90
C ALA A 118 4.36 -1.83 8.79
N GLN A 119 4.18 -2.42 7.61
CA GLN A 119 4.37 -3.86 7.38
C GLN A 119 5.82 -4.32 7.50
N THR A 120 6.79 -3.40 7.47
CA THR A 120 8.21 -3.69 7.68
C THR A 120 8.55 -3.73 9.17
N VAL A 121 8.05 -2.76 9.93
CA VAL A 121 8.25 -2.69 11.39
C VAL A 121 7.42 -3.75 12.10
N PHE A 122 6.20 -3.97 11.62
CA PHE A 122 5.23 -4.91 12.17
C PHE A 122 4.79 -5.89 11.07
N PRO A 123 5.50 -7.03 10.92
CA PRO A 123 5.18 -8.01 9.88
C PRO A 123 3.84 -8.72 10.10
N GLU A 124 3.33 -8.69 11.33
CA GLU A 124 2.03 -9.22 11.75
C GLU A 124 0.96 -8.12 11.78
N LEU A 125 -0.28 -8.48 11.43
CA LEU A 125 -1.39 -7.53 11.34
C LEU A 125 -2.07 -7.28 12.71
N ALA A 126 -2.06 -8.28 13.60
CA ALA A 126 -2.69 -8.27 14.91
C ALA A 126 -1.77 -8.92 15.95
N GLY A 127 -1.82 -8.49 17.21
CA GLY A 127 -1.06 -9.09 18.33
C GLY A 127 -0.34 -8.03 19.18
N THR A 128 0.53 -8.47 20.10
CA THR A 128 1.28 -7.55 20.99
C THR A 128 2.20 -6.60 20.19
N ASN A 129 2.69 -7.04 19.02
CA ASN A 129 3.59 -6.31 18.14
C ASN A 129 3.07 -6.22 16.69
N GLY A 130 1.76 -6.05 16.50
CA GLY A 130 1.15 -5.85 15.18
C GLY A 130 1.09 -4.38 14.73
N VAL A 131 0.80 -4.16 13.44
CA VAL A 131 0.51 -2.81 12.90
C VAL A 131 -0.68 -2.20 13.65
N LEU A 132 -1.76 -2.97 13.78
CA LEU A 132 -2.93 -2.62 14.57
C LEU A 132 -2.73 -3.16 15.99
N ALA A 133 -3.19 -2.41 17.00
CA ALA A 133 -3.14 -2.86 18.39
C ALA A 133 -4.07 -4.07 18.61
N ALA A 134 -5.22 -4.10 17.93
CA ALA A 134 -6.09 -5.25 17.85
C ALA A 134 -6.82 -5.29 16.50
N CYS A 135 -7.09 -6.50 16.01
CA CYS A 135 -7.95 -6.73 14.86
C CYS A 135 -8.64 -8.09 15.03
N SER A 136 -9.97 -8.09 15.14
CA SER A 136 -10.77 -9.32 15.18
C SER A 136 -11.70 -9.39 13.97
N GLU A 137 -11.72 -10.55 13.32
CA GLU A 137 -12.54 -10.81 12.16
C GLU A 137 -13.81 -11.58 12.53
N ASP A 138 -14.94 -11.17 11.98
CA ASP A 138 -16.20 -11.93 12.02
C ASP A 138 -16.85 -12.02 10.63
N ALA A 139 -18.07 -12.54 10.58
CA ALA A 139 -18.81 -12.71 9.33
C ALA A 139 -19.14 -11.38 8.63
N ALA A 140 -19.31 -10.29 9.38
CA ALA A 140 -19.71 -8.99 8.85
C ALA A 140 -18.50 -8.08 8.54
N GLY A 141 -17.34 -8.30 9.14
CA GLY A 141 -16.19 -7.43 8.93
C GLY A 141 -15.02 -7.67 9.88
N PHE A 142 -14.40 -6.55 10.26
CA PHE A 142 -13.23 -6.46 11.11
C PHE A 142 -13.46 -5.36 12.15
N ASP A 143 -13.31 -5.68 13.43
CA ASP A 143 -13.17 -4.69 14.50
C ASP A 143 -11.69 -4.38 14.68
N ILE A 144 -11.34 -3.11 14.56
CA ILE A 144 -9.96 -2.62 14.50
C ILE A 144 -9.73 -1.64 15.64
N VAL A 145 -8.61 -1.81 16.33
CA VAL A 145 -8.05 -0.82 17.26
C VAL A 145 -6.65 -0.46 16.78
N MET A 146 -6.42 0.81 16.47
CA MET A 146 -5.13 1.37 16.11
C MET A 146 -4.27 1.61 17.36
N ARG A 147 -2.96 1.82 17.17
CA ARG A 147 -2.00 1.94 18.29
C ARG A 147 -2.13 3.23 19.09
N ASP A 148 -2.81 4.24 18.55
CA ASP A 148 -3.18 5.47 19.25
C ASP A 148 -4.56 5.40 19.95
N GLY A 149 -5.21 4.23 19.92
CA GLY A 149 -6.50 3.99 20.55
C GLY A 149 -7.71 4.29 19.68
N PHE A 150 -7.53 4.76 18.43
CA PHE A 150 -8.64 4.89 17.50
C PHE A 150 -9.26 3.52 17.22
N ALA A 151 -10.58 3.40 17.42
CA ALA A 151 -11.31 2.17 17.21
C ALA A 151 -12.35 2.35 16.11
N CYS A 152 -12.46 1.38 15.20
CA CYS A 152 -13.46 1.40 14.14
C CYS A 152 -13.84 -0.01 13.70
N ARG A 153 -14.97 -0.12 13.00
CA ARG A 153 -15.38 -1.33 12.31
C ARG A 153 -15.29 -1.11 10.80
N VAL A 154 -14.69 -2.08 10.11
CA VAL A 154 -14.58 -2.13 8.65
C VAL A 154 -15.35 -3.34 8.14
N THR A 155 -16.36 -3.13 7.31
CA THR A 155 -17.18 -4.23 6.77
C THR A 155 -16.46 -4.99 5.66
N LYS A 156 -16.91 -6.21 5.35
CA LYS A 156 -16.37 -6.96 4.18
C LYS A 156 -16.54 -6.20 2.87
N ASP A 157 -17.63 -5.46 2.71
CA ASP A 157 -17.87 -4.69 1.49
C ASP A 157 -16.97 -3.46 1.41
N GLU A 158 -16.65 -2.83 2.53
CA GLU A 158 -15.64 -1.77 2.60
C GLU A 158 -14.25 -2.29 2.27
N VAL A 159 -13.87 -3.49 2.73
CA VAL A 159 -12.61 -4.11 2.29
C VAL A 159 -12.59 -4.36 0.78
N LYS A 160 -13.72 -4.78 0.18
CA LYS A 160 -13.81 -4.92 -1.29
C LYS A 160 -13.72 -3.57 -2.00
N VAL A 161 -14.34 -2.51 -1.46
CA VAL A 161 -14.22 -1.15 -1.99
C VAL A 161 -12.77 -0.68 -1.92
N ALA A 162 -12.14 -0.78 -0.75
CA ALA A 162 -10.73 -0.48 -0.53
C ALA A 162 -9.82 -1.22 -1.51
N GLY A 163 -10.04 -2.53 -1.73
CA GLY A 163 -9.24 -3.31 -2.67
C GLY A 163 -9.36 -2.83 -4.13
N ARG A 164 -10.50 -2.24 -4.52
CA ARG A 164 -10.65 -1.62 -5.85
C ARG A 164 -10.08 -0.21 -5.90
N GLU A 165 -10.40 0.60 -4.90
CA GLU A 165 -10.05 2.02 -4.86
C GLU A 165 -8.58 2.25 -4.52
N SER A 166 -7.87 1.29 -3.90
CA SER A 166 -6.43 1.45 -3.61
C SER A 166 -5.55 1.35 -4.85
N GLY A 167 -6.03 0.71 -5.91
CA GLY A 167 -5.29 0.55 -7.17
C GLY A 167 -3.92 -0.11 -6.99
N PHE A 168 -3.74 -1.00 -6.01
CA PHE A 168 -2.45 -1.65 -5.78
C PHE A 168 -2.12 -2.67 -6.88
N ASN A 169 -0.86 -2.68 -7.33
CA ASN A 169 -0.29 -3.79 -8.09
C ASN A 169 0.13 -4.88 -7.11
N VAL A 170 -0.24 -6.13 -7.34
CA VAL A 170 -0.08 -7.23 -6.37
C VAL A 170 0.68 -8.41 -6.97
N TRP A 171 1.73 -8.86 -6.27
CA TRP A 171 2.48 -10.08 -6.60
C TRP A 171 2.47 -11.12 -5.47
N SER A 172 2.20 -10.69 -4.23
CA SER A 172 1.98 -11.57 -3.07
C SER A 172 0.57 -11.38 -2.54
N LYS A 173 -0.22 -12.45 -2.50
CA LYS A 173 -1.61 -12.42 -2.03
C LYS A 173 -1.74 -12.09 -0.54
N ASP A 174 -0.85 -12.60 0.30
CA ASP A 174 -1.01 -12.41 1.76
C ASP A 174 -0.58 -11.02 2.20
N LYS A 175 0.55 -10.52 1.70
CA LYS A 175 1.00 -9.15 2.00
C LYS A 175 0.06 -8.08 1.44
N SER A 176 -0.53 -8.33 0.27
CA SER A 176 -1.53 -7.42 -0.31
C SER A 176 -2.86 -7.44 0.43
N LYS A 177 -3.35 -8.58 0.91
CA LYS A 177 -4.55 -8.64 1.77
C LYS A 177 -4.36 -7.77 3.02
N ASN A 178 -3.21 -7.88 3.68
CA ASN A 178 -2.88 -7.04 4.82
C ASN A 178 -2.84 -5.55 4.42
N ALA A 179 -2.23 -5.22 3.27
CA ALA A 179 -2.18 -3.84 2.78
C ALA A 179 -3.57 -3.26 2.49
N VAL A 180 -4.47 -4.05 1.87
CA VAL A 180 -5.85 -3.64 1.60
C VAL A 180 -6.63 -3.43 2.89
N LEU A 181 -6.47 -4.29 3.90
CA LEU A 181 -7.14 -4.08 5.19
C LEU A 181 -6.63 -2.82 5.89
N LEU A 182 -5.33 -2.57 5.88
CA LEU A 182 -4.76 -1.35 6.46
C LEU A 182 -5.21 -0.10 5.70
N TYR A 183 -5.25 -0.14 4.37
CA TYR A 183 -5.82 0.93 3.56
C TYR A 183 -7.29 1.18 3.92
N ALA A 184 -8.08 0.13 4.10
CA ALA A 184 -9.48 0.23 4.51
C ALA A 184 -9.62 0.86 5.91
N ALA A 185 -8.73 0.51 6.85
CA ALA A 185 -8.67 1.12 8.17
C ALA A 185 -8.34 2.62 8.10
N CYS A 186 -7.37 3.01 7.27
CA CYS A 186 -7.08 4.42 7.01
C CYS A 186 -8.29 5.15 6.43
N ALA A 187 -8.95 4.57 5.42
CA ALA A 187 -10.12 5.18 4.79
C ALA A 187 -11.27 5.30 5.78
N LYS A 188 -11.46 4.30 6.66
CA LYS A 188 -12.47 4.35 7.72
C LYS A 188 -12.18 5.48 8.71
N ARG A 189 -10.92 5.66 9.10
CA ARG A 189 -10.53 6.78 9.96
C ARG A 189 -10.75 8.13 9.28
N ALA A 190 -10.30 8.29 8.03
CA ALA A 190 -10.57 9.47 7.22
C ALA A 190 -12.06 9.78 7.12
N GLN A 191 -12.90 8.75 6.94
CA GLN A 191 -14.35 8.90 6.91
C GLN A 191 -14.91 9.47 8.22
N VAL A 192 -14.41 8.98 9.37
CA VAL A 192 -14.90 9.37 10.70
C VAL A 192 -14.37 10.73 11.12
N GLU A 193 -13.09 10.99 10.93
CA GLU A 193 -12.44 12.24 11.35
C GLU A 193 -12.66 13.39 10.35
N GLY A 194 -12.99 13.06 9.10
CA GLY A 194 -13.13 14.01 8.00
C GLY A 194 -11.77 14.39 7.41
N ASN A 195 -11.43 13.81 6.25
CA ASN A 195 -10.24 14.23 5.50
C ASN A 195 -10.49 15.50 4.69
N ASP A 196 -9.43 16.23 4.34
CA ASP A 196 -9.47 17.41 3.45
C ASP A 196 -10.47 18.48 3.88
N SER A 197 -10.57 18.69 5.19
CA SER A 197 -11.50 19.65 5.80
C SER A 197 -12.98 19.35 5.50
N ALA A 198 -13.33 18.12 5.14
CA ALA A 198 -14.72 17.71 4.98
C ALA A 198 -15.49 17.90 6.30
N GLY A 199 -16.68 18.48 6.19
CA GLY A 199 -17.58 18.67 7.31
C GLY A 199 -18.18 17.36 7.84
N PRO A 200 -18.84 17.40 9.01
CA PRO A 200 -19.52 16.23 9.56
C PRO A 200 -20.51 15.60 8.55
N ASN A 201 -20.40 14.30 8.33
CA ASN A 201 -21.21 13.50 7.39
C ASN A 201 -20.99 13.79 5.89
N GLU A 202 -19.97 14.57 5.51
CA GLU A 202 -19.69 14.83 4.09
C GLU A 202 -18.90 13.69 3.43
N MET A 203 -18.32 12.81 4.24
CA MET A 203 -17.47 11.71 3.81
C MET A 203 -18.17 10.36 3.98
N ASP A 204 -18.52 9.75 2.85
CA ASP A 204 -18.79 8.31 2.79
C ASP A 204 -17.47 7.53 2.63
N PHE A 205 -17.49 6.22 2.85
CA PHE A 205 -16.28 5.39 2.78
C PHE A 205 -15.59 5.48 1.41
N LYS A 206 -16.35 5.59 0.32
CA LYS A 206 -15.78 5.66 -1.03
C LYS A 206 -15.13 7.03 -1.28
N LYS A 207 -15.71 8.11 -0.77
CA LYS A 207 -15.09 9.45 -0.74
C LYS A 207 -13.81 9.43 0.08
N ALA A 208 -13.82 8.77 1.24
CA ALA A 208 -12.63 8.62 2.07
C ALA A 208 -11.51 7.86 1.34
N CYS A 209 -11.81 6.80 0.59
CA CYS A 209 -10.79 6.15 -0.25
C CYS A 209 -10.21 7.14 -1.29
N ARG A 210 -11.07 7.95 -1.93
CA ARG A 210 -10.61 8.93 -2.92
C ARG A 210 -9.70 10.01 -2.32
N SER A 211 -9.99 10.47 -1.11
CA SER A 211 -9.13 11.42 -0.39
C SER A 211 -7.79 10.83 0.05
N LEU A 212 -7.66 9.50 0.15
CA LEU A 212 -6.33 8.89 0.32
C LEU A 212 -5.55 8.81 -1.01
N ASN A 213 -6.20 9.12 -2.14
CA ASN A 213 -5.68 8.95 -3.49
C ASN A 213 -5.48 10.27 -4.26
N ASP A 214 -5.62 11.44 -3.63
CA ASP A 214 -5.53 12.74 -4.29
C ASP A 214 -4.29 13.57 -3.90
N GLY A 215 -3.36 12.97 -3.14
CA GLY A 215 -2.08 13.58 -2.80
C GLY A 215 -2.01 14.04 -1.34
N GLU A 216 -2.02 13.06 -0.42
CA GLU A 216 -1.91 13.31 1.02
C GLU A 216 -0.61 14.02 1.41
N TRP A 217 -0.67 14.74 2.53
CA TRP A 217 0.50 15.31 3.19
C TRP A 217 1.34 14.23 3.86
N GLU A 218 2.64 14.48 3.98
CA GLU A 218 3.64 13.49 4.41
C GLU A 218 3.37 12.87 5.78
N GLU A 219 2.77 13.64 6.68
CA GLU A 219 2.41 13.28 8.04
C GLU A 219 1.22 12.33 8.12
N GLU A 220 0.37 12.31 7.10
CA GLU A 220 -0.97 11.78 7.27
C GLU A 220 -1.00 10.26 7.22
N GLY A 221 -0.23 9.62 6.32
CA GLY A 221 -0.32 8.17 6.13
C GLY A 221 0.04 7.35 7.38
N LEU A 222 1.14 7.69 8.06
CA LEU A 222 1.55 7.02 9.30
C LEU A 222 0.67 7.43 10.49
N SER A 223 0.24 8.68 10.55
CA SER A 223 -0.65 9.17 11.62
C SER A 223 -2.04 8.55 11.52
N ARG A 224 -2.55 8.35 10.31
CA ARG A 224 -3.86 7.73 10.03
C ARG A 224 -3.87 6.23 10.36
N LEU A 225 -2.71 5.58 10.42
CA LEU A 225 -2.53 4.24 10.99
C LEU A 225 -2.39 4.22 12.52
N GLY A 226 -2.40 5.38 13.17
CA GLY A 226 -2.16 5.52 14.61
C GLY A 226 -0.70 5.30 15.01
N LEU A 227 0.27 5.54 14.12
CA LEU A 227 1.69 5.28 14.34
C LEU A 227 2.53 6.53 14.62
N ALA A 228 1.90 7.70 14.76
CA ALA A 228 2.58 8.98 14.98
C ALA A 228 3.62 8.95 16.11
N ALA A 229 3.29 8.33 17.25
CA ALA A 229 4.19 8.23 18.41
C ALA A 229 5.52 7.48 18.13
N LEU A 230 5.55 6.65 17.09
CA LEU A 230 6.72 5.86 16.67
C LEU A 230 7.52 6.53 15.54
N CYS A 231 7.04 7.65 15.02
CA CYS A 231 7.68 8.38 13.93
C CYS A 231 8.80 9.27 14.48
N ARG A 232 9.95 9.31 13.79
CA ARG A 232 11.05 10.25 14.06
C ARG A 232 11.53 10.90 12.78
N SER A 233 11.73 12.21 12.83
CA SER A 233 12.31 12.96 11.71
C SER A 233 13.80 12.66 11.70
N ILE A 234 14.33 12.37 10.52
CA ILE A 234 15.73 12.04 10.33
C ILE A 234 16.30 12.85 9.17
N GLU A 235 17.62 12.98 9.16
CA GLU A 235 18.32 13.42 7.96
C GLU A 235 18.22 12.34 6.88
N ILE A 236 18.00 12.73 5.62
CA ILE A 236 17.89 11.78 4.50
C ILE A 236 19.14 10.88 4.39
N GLY A 237 20.33 11.42 4.68
CA GLY A 237 21.59 10.67 4.68
C GLY A 237 21.64 9.52 5.70
N ASP A 238 20.79 9.59 6.72
CA ASP A 238 20.67 8.58 7.77
C ASP A 238 19.62 7.51 7.47
N ALA A 239 18.84 7.63 6.38
CA ALA A 239 17.81 6.65 6.02
C ALA A 239 18.33 5.21 5.91
N LYS A 240 19.62 5.03 5.58
CA LYS A 240 20.27 3.71 5.54
C LYS A 240 20.37 3.01 6.90
N LYS A 241 20.31 3.75 8.01
CA LYS A 241 20.37 3.23 9.38
C LYS A 241 19.04 2.64 9.85
N TYR A 242 17.96 2.85 9.10
CA TYR A 242 16.60 2.46 9.49
C TYR A 242 16.02 1.42 8.52
N SER A 243 15.23 0.51 9.06
CA SER A 243 14.56 -0.54 8.28
C SER A 243 13.34 -0.02 7.53
N ALA A 244 12.70 1.03 8.02
CA ALA A 244 11.52 1.65 7.44
C ALA A 244 11.56 3.17 7.57
N VAL A 245 11.55 3.85 6.43
CA VAL A 245 11.52 5.31 6.32
C VAL A 245 10.50 5.70 5.24
N VAL A 246 9.72 6.74 5.50
CA VAL A 246 8.92 7.43 4.49
C VAL A 246 9.70 8.69 4.11
N VAL A 247 10.06 8.81 2.83
CA VAL A 247 10.78 9.97 2.29
C VAL A 247 9.84 10.71 1.36
N CYS A 248 9.68 12.01 1.54
CA CYS A 248 8.78 12.81 0.70
C CYS A 248 9.52 13.96 0.04
N ASN A 249 9.08 14.36 -1.15
CA ASN A 249 9.60 15.54 -1.84
C ASN A 249 8.58 16.64 -2.17
N GLY A 250 7.47 16.68 -1.44
CA GLY A 250 6.35 17.59 -1.69
C GLY A 250 5.51 17.25 -2.93
N THR A 251 5.96 16.33 -3.80
CA THR A 251 5.18 15.85 -4.96
C THR A 251 5.00 14.34 -4.97
N HIS A 252 5.85 13.61 -4.25
CA HIS A 252 5.82 12.16 -4.17
C HIS A 252 6.40 11.70 -2.83
N ALA A 253 6.00 10.50 -2.43
CA ALA A 253 6.47 9.81 -1.24
C ALA A 253 6.96 8.41 -1.59
N TRP A 254 8.05 8.00 -0.97
CA TRP A 254 8.66 6.70 -1.16
C TRP A 254 8.81 5.98 0.17
N PHE A 255 8.51 4.67 0.15
CA PHE A 255 9.03 3.78 1.18
C PHE A 255 10.52 3.54 0.93
N VAL A 256 11.33 3.72 1.96
CA VAL A 256 12.77 3.48 1.95
C VAL A 256 13.13 2.46 3.04
N THR A 257 13.95 1.48 2.69
CA THR A 257 14.41 0.43 3.60
C THR A 257 15.91 0.20 3.43
N GLY A 258 16.70 0.34 4.50
CA GLY A 258 18.15 0.17 4.44
C GLY A 258 18.85 1.10 3.44
N GLY A 259 18.25 2.27 3.16
CA GLY A 259 18.75 3.24 2.18
C GLY A 259 18.42 2.90 0.73
N TYR A 260 17.50 1.97 0.51
CA TYR A 260 16.93 1.68 -0.80
C TYR A 260 15.47 2.09 -0.85
N GLY A 261 15.10 2.89 -1.84
CA GLY A 261 13.73 3.31 -2.07
C GLY A 261 12.95 2.36 -2.99
N ASP A 262 11.65 2.27 -2.72
CA ASP A 262 10.65 1.59 -3.53
C ASP A 262 10.18 2.50 -4.66
N THR A 263 10.55 2.16 -5.89
CA THR A 263 10.07 2.81 -7.11
C THR A 263 9.09 1.88 -7.81
N TYR A 264 7.83 1.90 -7.37
CA TYR A 264 6.73 1.10 -7.94
C TYR A 264 6.97 -0.42 -7.95
N GLY A 265 7.62 -0.96 -6.91
CA GLY A 265 7.97 -2.38 -6.76
C GLY A 265 9.42 -2.70 -7.15
N MET A 266 10.16 -1.70 -7.64
CA MET A 266 11.60 -1.81 -7.90
C MET A 266 12.41 -1.23 -6.75
N ILE A 267 13.49 -1.89 -6.38
CA ILE A 267 14.41 -1.40 -5.36
C ILE A 267 15.52 -0.56 -6.00
N ARG A 268 15.68 0.69 -5.56
CA ARG A 268 16.72 1.62 -6.05
C ARG A 268 17.50 2.22 -4.88
N GLU A 269 18.80 2.38 -5.03
CA GLU A 269 19.62 3.02 -4.00
C GLU A 269 19.28 4.51 -3.90
N LEU A 270 19.05 4.98 -2.67
CA LEU A 270 18.73 6.38 -2.39
C LEU A 270 19.90 7.29 -2.80
N GLY A 271 19.58 8.44 -3.40
CA GLY A 271 20.57 9.45 -3.79
C GLY A 271 21.15 9.30 -5.20
N LYS A 272 20.91 8.19 -5.91
CA LYS A 272 21.39 8.02 -7.31
C LYS A 272 20.48 8.66 -8.37
N GLU A 273 19.23 9.02 -8.04
CA GLU A 273 18.28 9.59 -9.02
C GLU A 273 17.78 11.01 -8.69
N ARG A 274 18.61 11.88 -8.09
CA ARG A 274 18.19 13.24 -7.68
C ARG A 274 16.91 13.24 -6.84
N TRP A 275 16.88 12.38 -5.84
CA TRP A 275 15.84 12.39 -4.80
C TRP A 275 16.11 13.60 -3.92
N ASN A 276 15.70 14.78 -4.40
CA ASN A 276 15.71 16.00 -3.62
C ASN A 276 14.56 15.89 -2.60
N ALA A 277 14.70 15.00 -1.62
CA ALA A 277 13.70 14.85 -0.59
C ALA A 277 13.70 16.08 0.31
N TYR A 278 12.49 16.47 0.70
CA TYR A 278 12.23 17.60 1.58
C TYR A 278 12.09 17.12 3.03
N SER A 279 11.68 15.87 3.23
CA SER A 279 11.54 15.25 4.55
C SER A 279 11.89 13.76 4.51
N ALA A 280 12.28 13.23 5.66
CA ALA A 280 12.48 11.80 5.88
C ALA A 280 12.03 11.44 7.30
N THR A 281 11.05 10.53 7.38
CA THR A 281 10.46 10.07 8.63
C THR A 281 10.74 8.59 8.82
N ALA A 282 11.55 8.25 9.82
CA ALA A 282 11.74 6.86 10.23
C ALA A 282 10.56 6.38 11.07
N LEU A 283 10.04 5.19 10.75
CA LEU A 283 9.13 4.48 11.63
C LEU A 283 9.93 3.51 12.49
N LEU A 284 9.87 3.68 13.81
CA LEU A 284 10.61 2.88 14.77
C LEU A 284 9.79 1.72 15.32
N THR A 285 10.46 0.65 15.78
CA THR A 285 9.81 -0.34 16.64
C THR A 285 9.46 0.29 18.01
N PRO A 286 8.49 -0.26 18.76
CA PRO A 286 8.19 0.21 20.11
C PRO A 286 9.42 0.21 21.02
N GLU A 287 10.30 -0.79 20.91
CA GLU A 287 11.53 -0.89 21.71
C GLU A 287 12.52 0.24 21.35
N GLN A 288 12.69 0.53 20.05
CA GLN A 288 13.53 1.62 19.58
C GLN A 288 13.00 2.99 20.03
N ALA A 289 11.68 3.19 19.97
CA ALA A 289 11.05 4.42 20.44
C ALA A 289 11.20 4.58 21.98
N ALA A 290 11.04 3.49 22.73
CA ALA A 290 11.19 3.49 24.19
C ALA A 290 12.65 3.74 24.64
N ALA A 291 13.64 3.35 23.82
CA ALA A 291 15.05 3.59 24.11
C ALA A 291 15.45 5.08 23.99
N ASN A 292 14.66 5.92 23.32
CA ASN A 292 14.88 7.36 23.24
C ASN A 292 13.57 8.16 23.41
N PRO A 293 13.03 8.23 24.65
CA PRO A 293 11.72 8.82 24.92
C PRO A 293 11.70 10.35 24.84
N LYS A 294 12.88 11.00 24.77
CA LYS A 294 13.02 12.46 24.68
C LYS A 294 12.95 12.99 23.25
N ALA A 295 13.06 12.12 22.25
CA ALA A 295 12.83 12.51 20.87
C ALA A 295 11.31 12.61 20.67
N GLU A 296 10.80 13.83 20.56
CA GLU A 296 9.37 14.05 20.36
C GLU A 296 8.88 13.37 19.06
N PRO A 297 7.65 12.83 19.05
CA PRO A 297 7.00 12.41 17.83
C PRO A 297 6.99 13.55 16.81
N VAL A 298 7.21 13.23 15.54
CA VAL A 298 7.18 14.25 14.46
C VAL A 298 5.79 14.86 14.31
N PHE A 299 4.76 14.05 14.57
CA PHE A 299 3.38 14.42 14.36
C PHE A 299 2.65 14.45 15.70
N ALA A 300 1.86 15.50 15.91
CA ALA A 300 0.87 15.49 16.97
C ALA A 300 -0.10 14.32 16.72
N PRO A 301 -0.56 13.62 17.78
CA PRO A 301 -1.69 12.72 17.63
C PRO A 301 -2.86 13.46 16.99
N LEU A 302 -3.55 12.81 16.05
CA LEU A 302 -4.78 13.37 15.53
C LEU A 302 -5.76 13.60 16.69
N PRO A 303 -6.54 14.69 16.66
CA PRO A 303 -7.48 14.99 17.73
C PRO A 303 -8.45 13.81 17.92
N PRO A 304 -8.90 13.54 19.15
CA PRO A 304 -9.88 12.48 19.39
C PRO A 304 -11.13 12.74 18.54
N PRO A 305 -11.80 11.67 18.04
CA PRO A 305 -13.02 11.83 17.27
C PRO A 305 -14.04 12.65 18.07
N SER A 306 -14.75 13.55 17.39
CA SER A 306 -15.75 14.39 18.04
C SER A 306 -16.81 13.51 18.73
N PRO A 307 -17.16 13.76 20.01
CA PRO A 307 -18.03 12.89 20.81
C PRO A 307 -19.48 12.79 20.30
N ASN A 308 -19.83 13.46 19.21
CA ASN A 308 -21.18 13.57 18.66
C ASN A 308 -21.36 12.94 17.27
N ILE A 309 -20.44 12.09 16.80
CA ILE A 309 -20.76 11.26 15.63
C ILE A 309 -21.56 10.06 16.15
N PRO A 310 -22.88 9.99 15.91
CA PRO A 310 -23.65 8.84 16.33
C PRO A 310 -23.03 7.59 15.73
N HIS A 311 -22.69 6.64 16.59
CA HIS A 311 -22.40 5.25 16.21
C HIS A 311 -23.69 4.59 15.72
N ASN A 312 -24.33 5.14 14.69
CA ASN A 312 -25.36 4.43 13.96
C ASN A 312 -24.63 3.51 12.98
N PHE A 313 -24.26 2.34 13.50
CA PHE A 313 -23.91 1.16 12.73
C PHE A 313 -25.13 0.24 12.66
#